data_AF-A0A968IMN3-F1
#
_entry.id   AF-A0A968IMN3-F1
#
_cell.length_a   1.000
_cell.length_b   1.000
_cell.length_c   1.000
_cell.angle_alpha   90.00
_cell.angle_beta   90.00
_cell.angle_gamma   90.00
#
_symmetry.space_group_name_H-M   'P 1'
#
loop_
_entity.id
_entity.type
_entity.pdbx_description
1 polymer ?
#
loop_
_entity_poly.entity_id
_entity_poly.type
_entity_poly.pdbx_seq_one_letter_code
_entity_poly.pdbx_strand_id
1 'polypeptide(L)'
;MDAQLPEPGGRTTAESLYQYGLIPKEVFDIDPHRRKMATSMALYLIQNSRSRPNGVYTVESLLESVLPSSDIEKALSDRRYGWKLKESVDNALLTLKDNLKIDIDFDDETYPLWLRPVWSLPDEIADLPTKERNQQLLGAKWLPDSYISKHWFPAKLTFRLPVQIQECLDELETRRTEKTSRASAGASTTRNKPNSKVKGTTAKALLPAAELDGKTVKAARQAKGWTQAQLATTIGKSVSWVKLVESDRRRAVDEDQSLLRQVLGIQ
;
A
#
# COMPACT_ATOMS: atom_id res chain seq x y z
N MET A 1 17.87 51.04 6.65
CA MET A 1 16.48 50.58 6.44
C MET A 1 16.61 49.23 5.77
N ASP A 2 16.89 48.22 6.58
CA ASP A 2 17.12 46.86 6.10
C ASP A 2 15.84 46.06 6.32
N ALA A 3 15.16 45.75 5.22
CA ALA A 3 14.01 44.86 5.23
C ALA A 3 14.51 43.43 4.99
N GLN A 4 14.69 42.71 6.10
CA GLN A 4 14.93 41.27 6.12
C GLN A 4 13.65 40.55 5.68
N LEU A 5 13.69 39.91 4.51
CA LEU A 5 12.67 38.94 4.07
C LEU A 5 12.79 37.65 4.91
N PRO A 6 11.69 37.02 5.33
CA PRO A 6 11.73 35.79 6.09
C PRO A 6 12.04 34.58 5.19
N GLU A 7 13.11 33.87 5.52
CA GLU A 7 13.51 32.58 4.96
C GLU A 7 12.38 31.54 5.10
N PRO A 8 12.04 30.77 4.04
CA PRO A 8 11.07 29.69 4.14
C PRO A 8 11.65 28.54 4.97
N GLY A 9 10.96 28.20 6.06
CA GLY A 9 11.35 27.16 7.01
C GLY A 9 11.79 25.86 6.35
N GLY A 10 13.08 25.56 6.49
CA GLY A 10 13.66 24.27 6.14
C GLY A 10 13.02 23.18 7.00
N ARG A 11 12.07 22.44 6.41
CA ARG A 11 11.62 21.16 6.96
C ARG A 11 12.84 20.26 7.09
N THR A 12 13.11 19.84 8.32
CA THR A 12 14.38 19.20 8.69
C THR A 12 14.64 17.95 7.86
N THR A 13 15.89 17.81 7.41
CA THR A 13 16.43 16.62 6.72
C THR A 13 16.17 15.31 7.46
N ALA A 14 15.89 15.36 8.76
CA ALA A 14 15.49 14.22 9.58
C ALA A 14 14.09 13.69 9.24
N GLU A 15 13.11 14.56 8.96
CA GLU A 15 11.74 14.14 8.57
C GLU A 15 11.72 13.55 7.16
N SER A 16 12.52 14.08 6.24
CA SER A 16 12.66 13.53 4.89
C SER A 16 13.40 12.18 4.91
N LEU A 17 14.51 12.04 5.64
CA LEU A 17 15.19 10.74 5.86
C LEU A 17 14.26 9.69 6.49
N TYR A 18 13.36 10.10 7.38
CA TYR A 18 12.40 9.21 8.03
C TYR A 18 11.29 8.71 7.07
N GLN A 19 10.92 9.51 6.07
CA GLN A 19 10.00 9.09 4.99
C GLN A 19 10.65 8.09 4.03
N TYR A 20 11.97 8.12 3.87
CA TYR A 20 12.73 7.14 3.07
C TYR A 20 13.06 5.83 3.82
N GLY A 21 12.72 5.71 5.11
CA GLY A 21 13.06 4.56 5.95
C GLY A 21 12.28 3.27 5.69
N LEU A 22 11.49 3.20 4.61
CA LEU A 22 10.48 2.17 4.35
C LEU A 22 10.60 1.56 2.95
N ILE A 23 11.76 1.68 2.32
CA ILE A 23 12.02 1.14 0.98
C ILE A 23 12.55 -0.30 1.15
N PRO A 24 11.85 -1.32 0.62
CA PRO A 24 12.33 -2.69 0.56
C PRO A 24 13.72 -2.76 -0.12
N LYS A 25 14.57 -3.69 0.33
CA LYS A 25 15.94 -3.82 -0.21
C LYS A 25 15.92 -4.09 -1.72
N GLU A 26 14.90 -4.80 -2.17
CA GLU A 26 14.64 -5.21 -3.54
C GLU A 26 14.49 -4.01 -4.49
N VAL A 27 14.06 -2.85 -3.99
CA VAL A 27 14.00 -1.60 -4.79
C VAL A 27 15.40 -1.08 -5.10
N PHE A 28 16.35 -1.28 -4.19
CA PHE A 28 17.74 -0.88 -4.40
C PHE A 28 18.49 -1.83 -5.34
N ASP A 29 17.94 -3.02 -5.63
CA ASP A 29 18.49 -3.92 -6.66
C ASP A 29 18.26 -3.38 -8.08
N ILE A 30 17.32 -2.45 -8.25
CA ILE A 30 17.13 -1.73 -9.51
C ILE A 30 18.17 -0.61 -9.56
N ASP A 31 19.09 -0.66 -10.54
CA ASP A 31 20.07 0.42 -10.76
C ASP A 31 19.34 1.75 -11.07
N PRO A 32 19.38 2.74 -10.15
CA PRO A 32 18.65 3.99 -10.31
C PRO A 32 19.17 4.84 -11.45
N HIS A 33 20.44 4.70 -11.82
CA HIS A 33 21.05 5.48 -12.90
C HIS A 33 20.64 4.95 -14.26
N ARG A 34 20.49 3.62 -14.40
CA ARG A 34 20.09 2.97 -15.64
C ARG A 34 18.58 2.91 -15.82
N ARG A 35 17.82 2.74 -14.74
CA ARG A 35 16.36 2.55 -14.76
C ARG A 35 15.65 3.58 -13.87
N LYS A 36 15.92 4.86 -14.14
CA LYS A 36 15.32 6.00 -13.42
C LYS A 36 13.81 5.91 -13.31
N MET A 37 13.12 5.67 -14.43
CA MET A 37 11.66 5.58 -14.48
C MET A 37 11.13 4.47 -13.56
N ALA A 38 11.66 3.26 -13.68
CA ALA A 38 11.26 2.11 -12.86
C ALA A 38 11.50 2.38 -11.37
N THR A 39 12.66 2.94 -11.03
CA THR A 39 13.03 3.22 -9.63
C THR A 39 12.10 4.26 -9.01
N SER A 40 11.84 5.36 -9.72
CA SER A 40 10.94 6.41 -9.24
C SER A 40 9.49 5.91 -9.12
N MET A 41 9.00 5.13 -10.09
CA MET A 41 7.68 4.49 -10.01
C MET A 41 7.60 3.51 -8.83
N ALA A 42 8.62 2.67 -8.63
CA ALA A 42 8.68 1.75 -7.49
C ALA A 42 8.58 2.50 -6.17
N LEU A 43 9.39 3.54 -6.00
CA LEU A 43 9.41 4.36 -4.80
C LEU A 43 8.05 5.01 -4.55
N TYR A 44 7.46 5.61 -5.58
CA TYR A 44 6.15 6.25 -5.49
C TYR A 44 5.05 5.24 -5.12
N LEU A 45 5.02 4.08 -5.76
CA LEU A 45 4.01 3.03 -5.50
C LEU A 45 4.13 2.50 -4.07
N ILE A 46 5.36 2.23 -3.60
CA ILE A 46 5.60 1.74 -2.24
C ILE A 46 5.21 2.79 -1.20
N GLN A 47 5.57 4.06 -1.43
CA GLN A 47 5.19 5.16 -0.55
C GLN A 47 3.68 5.37 -0.49
N ASN A 48 2.97 5.23 -1.62
CA ASN A 48 1.54 5.51 -1.72
C ASN A 48 0.63 4.30 -1.54
N SER A 49 1.19 3.08 -1.49
CA SER A 49 0.46 1.83 -1.24
C SER A 49 -0.42 1.91 0.02
N ARG A 50 0.09 2.62 1.04
CA ARG A 50 -0.58 2.84 2.34
C ARG A 50 -1.84 3.69 2.23
N SER A 51 -1.79 4.74 1.41
CA SER A 51 -2.89 5.68 1.22
C SER A 51 -3.92 5.17 0.20
N ARG A 52 -3.53 4.20 -0.63
CA ARG A 52 -4.34 3.65 -1.72
C ARG A 52 -4.37 2.11 -1.62
N PRO A 53 -5.15 1.53 -0.68
CA PRO A 53 -5.21 0.08 -0.50
C PRO A 53 -5.75 -0.66 -1.73
N ASN A 54 -6.53 0.02 -2.59
CA ASN A 54 -7.04 -0.56 -3.83
C ASN A 54 -5.98 -0.61 -4.93
N GLY A 55 -4.85 0.10 -4.80
CA GLY A 55 -3.76 0.08 -5.77
C GLY A 55 -4.08 0.64 -7.15
N VAL A 56 -5.21 1.36 -7.32
CA VAL A 56 -5.68 1.87 -8.61
C VAL A 56 -5.08 3.25 -8.90
N TYR A 57 -4.46 3.37 -10.07
CA TYR A 57 -3.87 4.60 -10.61
C TYR A 57 -4.29 4.80 -12.06
N THR A 58 -4.33 6.05 -12.51
CA THR A 58 -4.31 6.34 -13.95
C THR A 58 -2.86 6.48 -14.39
N VAL A 59 -2.56 6.16 -15.66
CA VAL A 59 -1.21 6.38 -16.22
C VAL A 59 -0.80 7.83 -16.03
N GLU A 60 -1.70 8.78 -16.31
CA GLU A 60 -1.46 10.22 -16.11
C GLU A 60 -1.03 10.54 -14.68
N SER A 61 -1.85 10.18 -13.69
CA SER A 61 -1.54 10.47 -12.28
C SER A 61 -0.22 9.85 -11.81
N LEU A 62 0.14 8.69 -12.37
CA LEU A 62 1.39 8.02 -12.04
C LEU A 62 2.58 8.75 -12.67
N LEU A 63 2.45 9.20 -13.92
CA LEU A 63 3.50 9.96 -14.60
C LEU A 63 3.68 11.36 -14.00
N GLU A 64 2.60 12.07 -13.67
CA GLU A 64 2.65 13.38 -12.99
C GLU A 64 3.38 13.32 -11.66
N SER A 65 3.32 12.17 -10.97
CA SER A 65 4.01 11.99 -9.69
C SER A 65 5.51 11.71 -9.83
N VAL A 66 5.95 11.21 -10.99
CA VAL A 66 7.31 10.71 -11.22
C VAL A 66 8.11 11.62 -12.16
N LEU A 67 7.44 12.37 -13.03
CA LEU A 67 8.04 13.19 -14.07
C LEU A 67 7.68 14.67 -13.90
N PRO A 68 8.56 15.59 -14.34
CA PRO A 68 8.22 17.00 -14.39
C PRO A 68 7.13 17.25 -15.44
N SER A 69 6.23 18.21 -15.16
CA SER A 69 5.13 18.58 -16.07
C SER A 69 5.62 18.96 -17.47
N SER A 70 6.82 19.53 -17.59
CA SER A 70 7.42 19.89 -18.88
C SER A 70 7.70 18.68 -19.78
N ASP A 71 7.98 17.51 -19.23
CA ASP A 71 8.18 16.28 -20.02
C ASP A 71 6.85 15.66 -20.44
N ILE A 72 5.79 15.85 -19.65
CA ILE A 72 4.41 15.45 -19.99
C ILE A 72 3.90 16.31 -21.15
N GLU A 73 4.07 17.63 -21.07
CA GLU A 73 3.70 18.57 -22.14
C GLU A 73 4.48 18.29 -23.44
N LYS A 74 5.77 17.96 -23.35
CA LYS A 74 6.57 17.52 -24.50
C LYS A 74 6.03 16.23 -25.10
N ALA A 75 5.60 15.27 -24.29
CA ALA A 75 5.01 14.02 -24.79
C ALA A 75 3.67 14.23 -25.52
N LEU A 76 2.92 15.26 -25.14
CA LEU A 76 1.68 15.64 -25.81
C LEU A 76 1.91 16.39 -27.13
N SER A 77 2.98 17.19 -27.21
CA SER A 77 3.30 18.01 -28.38
C SER A 77 4.17 17.30 -29.42
N ASP A 78 5.14 16.49 -29.00
CA ASP A 78 6.03 15.73 -29.88
C ASP A 78 5.69 14.24 -29.88
N ARG A 79 5.18 13.76 -31.01
CA ARG A 79 4.82 12.34 -31.23
C ARG A 79 6.00 11.39 -31.01
N ARG A 80 7.23 11.78 -31.39
CA ARG A 80 8.41 10.93 -31.20
C ARG A 80 8.78 10.82 -29.73
N TYR A 81 8.76 11.95 -29.02
CA TYR A 81 8.98 11.97 -27.59
C TYR A 81 7.91 11.17 -26.84
N GLY A 82 6.64 11.34 -27.20
CA GLY A 82 5.53 10.59 -26.62
C GLY A 82 5.65 9.08 -26.82
N TRP A 83 6.04 8.63 -28.02
CA TRP A 83 6.32 7.21 -28.26
C TRP A 83 7.47 6.69 -27.40
N LYS A 84 8.57 7.45 -27.30
CA LYS A 84 9.71 7.09 -26.46
C LYS A 84 9.36 7.06 -24.98
N LEU A 85 8.50 7.97 -24.52
CA LEU A 85 7.99 7.98 -23.15
C LEU A 85 7.16 6.72 -22.88
N LYS A 86 6.25 6.37 -23.79
CA LYS A 86 5.49 5.12 -23.69
C LYS A 86 6.39 3.89 -23.60
N GLU A 87 7.38 3.77 -24.48
CA GLU A 87 8.35 2.67 -24.45
C GLU A 87 9.12 2.62 -23.13
N SER A 88 9.53 3.79 -22.60
CA SER A 88 10.18 3.90 -21.29
C SER A 88 9.29 3.41 -20.15
N VAL A 89 7.99 3.75 -20.18
CA VAL A 89 7.01 3.30 -19.20
C VAL A 89 6.76 1.80 -19.31
N ASP A 90 6.59 1.26 -20.52
CA ASP A 90 6.35 -0.18 -20.74
C ASP A 90 7.54 -1.02 -20.22
N ASN A 91 8.78 -0.53 -20.41
CA ASN A 91 9.99 -1.13 -19.85
C ASN A 91 10.11 -0.97 -18.33
N ALA A 92 9.64 0.16 -17.79
CA ALA A 92 9.61 0.38 -16.35
C ALA A 92 8.63 -0.59 -15.67
N LEU A 93 7.42 -0.75 -16.20
CA LEU A 93 6.43 -1.71 -15.70
C LEU A 93 6.97 -3.15 -15.75
N LEU A 94 7.67 -3.53 -16.82
CA LEU A 94 8.34 -4.83 -16.90
C LEU A 94 9.38 -5.01 -15.78
N THR A 95 10.18 -3.98 -15.51
CA THR A 95 11.16 -4.01 -14.42
C THR A 95 10.49 -4.18 -13.06
N LEU A 96 9.38 -3.49 -12.82
CA LEU A 96 8.61 -3.61 -11.57
C LEU A 96 8.08 -5.04 -11.39
N LYS A 97 7.53 -5.64 -12.45
CA LYS A 97 7.04 -7.01 -12.44
C LYS A 97 8.18 -8.01 -12.20
N ASP A 98 9.28 -7.90 -12.92
CA ASP A 98 10.33 -8.93 -12.90
C ASP A 98 11.23 -8.83 -11.67
N ASN A 99 11.60 -7.62 -11.26
CA ASN A 99 12.51 -7.40 -10.13
C ASN A 99 11.76 -7.36 -8.79
N LEU A 100 10.63 -6.65 -8.73
CA LEU A 100 9.90 -6.45 -7.48
C LEU A 100 8.73 -7.41 -7.30
N LYS A 101 8.41 -8.24 -8.29
CA LYS A 101 7.25 -9.16 -8.28
C LYS A 101 5.95 -8.44 -7.98
N ILE A 102 5.83 -7.19 -8.44
CA ILE A 102 4.58 -6.42 -8.35
C ILE A 102 3.63 -6.95 -9.41
N ASP A 103 2.44 -7.35 -8.98
CA ASP A 103 1.36 -7.74 -9.87
C ASP A 103 0.71 -6.48 -10.46
N ILE A 104 0.57 -6.44 -11.78
CA ILE A 104 0.05 -5.30 -12.52
C ILE A 104 -1.16 -5.78 -13.33
N ASP A 105 -2.34 -5.29 -12.97
CA ASP A 105 -3.56 -5.52 -13.74
C ASP A 105 -3.88 -4.30 -14.62
N PHE A 106 -4.19 -4.57 -15.88
CA PHE A 106 -4.62 -3.57 -16.85
C PHE A 106 -6.13 -3.62 -16.96
N ASP A 107 -6.80 -2.48 -16.77
CA ASP A 107 -8.25 -2.38 -16.90
C ASP A 107 -8.67 -2.59 -18.37
N ASP A 108 -9.55 -3.55 -18.64
CA ASP A 108 -10.00 -3.89 -20.00
C ASP A 108 -10.85 -2.77 -20.63
N GLU A 109 -11.55 -1.97 -19.81
CA GLU A 109 -12.40 -0.88 -20.30
C GLU A 109 -11.59 0.33 -20.75
N THR A 110 -10.60 0.73 -19.94
CA THR A 110 -9.84 1.98 -20.15
C THR A 110 -8.45 1.76 -20.75
N TYR A 111 -7.90 0.55 -20.65
CA TYR A 111 -6.57 0.19 -21.15
C TYR A 111 -6.68 -0.94 -22.20
N PRO A 112 -7.00 -0.63 -23.48
CA PRO A 112 -7.23 -1.64 -24.50
C PRO A 112 -5.96 -2.40 -24.89
N LEU A 113 -6.10 -3.63 -25.40
CA LEU A 113 -4.99 -4.53 -25.74
C LEU A 113 -3.96 -3.91 -26.69
N TRP A 114 -4.38 -3.12 -27.70
CA TRP A 114 -3.45 -2.47 -28.63
C TRP A 114 -2.50 -1.46 -27.98
N LEU A 115 -2.82 -1.00 -26.77
CA LEU A 115 -2.02 -0.04 -26.04
C LEU A 115 -1.13 -0.71 -25.00
N ARG A 116 -1.41 -1.95 -24.61
CA ARG A 116 -0.73 -2.64 -23.51
C ARG A 116 0.71 -3.03 -23.89
N PRO A 117 1.62 -3.17 -22.91
CA PRO A 117 2.94 -3.72 -23.15
C PRO A 117 2.89 -5.13 -23.75
N VAL A 118 3.84 -5.47 -24.62
CA VAL A 118 3.87 -6.77 -25.32
C VAL A 118 3.85 -7.96 -24.36
N TRP A 119 4.58 -7.86 -23.25
CA TRP A 119 4.68 -8.91 -22.23
C TRP A 119 3.38 -9.17 -21.47
N SER A 120 2.37 -8.31 -21.61
CA SER A 120 1.06 -8.45 -20.97
C SER A 120 -0.03 -8.96 -21.91
N LEU A 121 0.29 -9.15 -23.19
CA LEU A 121 -0.64 -9.66 -24.19
C LEU A 121 -0.72 -11.19 -24.12
N PRO A 122 -1.83 -11.79 -24.55
CA PRO A 122 -1.89 -13.24 -24.78
C PRO A 122 -0.81 -13.70 -25.77
N ASP A 123 -0.23 -14.88 -25.54
CA ASP A 123 0.87 -15.43 -26.34
C ASP A 123 0.57 -15.43 -27.86
N GLU A 124 -0.68 -15.76 -28.22
CA GLU A 124 -1.20 -15.75 -29.60
C GLU A 124 -1.00 -14.41 -30.33
N ILE A 125 -1.01 -13.31 -29.58
CA ILE A 125 -0.90 -11.93 -30.08
C ILE A 125 0.52 -11.40 -29.90
N ALA A 126 1.21 -11.83 -28.83
CA ALA A 126 2.54 -11.37 -28.48
C ALA A 126 3.61 -11.79 -29.49
N ASP A 127 3.48 -13.01 -30.04
CA ASP A 127 4.45 -13.59 -30.99
C ASP A 127 4.32 -13.03 -32.42
N LEU A 128 3.21 -12.33 -32.70
CA LEU A 128 2.96 -11.77 -34.03
C LEU A 128 3.90 -10.59 -34.33
N PRO A 129 4.34 -10.42 -35.60
CA PRO A 129 5.12 -9.27 -35.97
C PRO A 129 4.30 -7.99 -35.79
N THR A 130 4.97 -6.88 -35.42
CA THR A 130 4.33 -5.61 -35.03
C THR A 130 3.24 -5.14 -36.00
N LYS A 131 3.43 -5.33 -37.32
CA LYS A 131 2.44 -4.93 -38.33
C LYS A 131 1.16 -5.76 -38.27
N GLU A 132 1.28 -7.08 -38.16
CA GLU A 132 0.15 -8.01 -38.10
C GLU A 132 -0.58 -7.85 -36.76
N ARG A 133 0.18 -7.72 -35.67
CA ARG A 133 -0.38 -7.42 -34.35
C ARG A 133 -1.20 -6.13 -34.36
N ASN A 134 -0.66 -5.04 -34.91
CA ASN A 134 -1.39 -3.77 -35.00
C ASN A 134 -2.65 -3.93 -35.88
N GLN A 135 -2.56 -4.65 -36.99
CA GLN A 135 -3.70 -4.91 -37.87
C GLN A 135 -4.80 -5.70 -37.16
N GLN A 136 -4.46 -6.72 -36.37
CA GLN A 136 -5.42 -7.53 -35.63
C GLN A 136 -6.07 -6.76 -34.47
N LEU A 137 -5.31 -5.90 -33.77
CA LEU A 137 -5.83 -5.19 -32.60
C LEU A 137 -6.55 -3.88 -32.91
N LEU A 138 -6.13 -3.14 -33.94
CA LEU A 138 -6.70 -1.84 -34.31
C LEU A 138 -7.58 -1.91 -35.56
N GLY A 139 -7.50 -2.98 -36.36
CA GLY A 139 -8.05 -3.02 -37.72
C GLY A 139 -7.31 -2.11 -38.71
N ALA A 140 -6.34 -1.33 -38.22
CA ALA A 140 -5.60 -0.33 -38.97
C ALA A 140 -4.09 -0.50 -38.76
N LYS A 141 -3.30 0.03 -39.71
CA LYS A 141 -1.84 -0.10 -39.70
C LYS A 141 -1.14 0.87 -38.72
N TRP A 142 -1.85 1.88 -38.24
CA TRP A 142 -1.29 2.99 -37.46
C TRP A 142 -2.10 3.23 -36.19
N LEU A 143 -1.44 3.75 -35.16
CA LEU A 143 -2.08 4.18 -33.93
C LEU A 143 -2.95 5.44 -34.19
N PRO A 144 -4.07 5.61 -33.48
CA PRO A 144 -4.90 6.80 -33.58
C PRO A 144 -4.12 8.09 -33.26
N ASP A 145 -4.52 9.20 -33.89
CA ASP A 145 -3.96 10.51 -33.56
C ASP A 145 -4.31 10.90 -32.12
N SER A 146 -3.33 11.49 -31.43
CA SER A 146 -3.45 11.89 -30.01
C SER A 146 -3.84 10.74 -29.07
N TYR A 147 -3.48 9.48 -29.39
CA TYR A 147 -3.80 8.32 -28.54
C TYR A 147 -3.23 8.45 -27.12
N ILE A 148 -2.13 9.20 -26.95
CA ILE A 148 -1.50 9.46 -25.65
C ILE A 148 -2.48 10.15 -24.69
N SER A 149 -3.03 11.30 -25.08
CA SER A 149 -3.97 12.04 -24.22
C SER A 149 -5.33 11.39 -24.12
N LYS A 150 -5.85 10.82 -25.22
CA LYS A 150 -7.23 10.32 -25.28
C LYS A 150 -7.41 8.93 -24.68
N HIS A 151 -6.40 8.07 -24.80
CA HIS A 151 -6.51 6.66 -24.43
C HIS A 151 -5.47 6.26 -23.39
N TRP A 152 -4.22 6.68 -23.54
CA TRP A 152 -3.14 6.18 -22.68
C TRP A 152 -3.11 6.82 -21.30
N PHE A 153 -3.16 8.13 -21.21
CA PHE A 153 -3.19 8.88 -19.95
C PHE A 153 -4.35 8.51 -19.03
N PRO A 154 -5.62 8.44 -19.51
CA PRO A 154 -6.74 8.06 -18.67
C PRO A 154 -6.81 6.56 -18.33
N ALA A 155 -5.94 5.73 -18.94
CA ALA A 155 -5.96 4.29 -18.74
C ALA A 155 -5.66 3.93 -17.29
N LYS A 156 -6.43 3.00 -16.72
CA LYS A 156 -6.28 2.56 -15.33
C LYS A 156 -5.38 1.35 -15.21
N LEU A 157 -4.56 1.38 -14.16
CA LEU A 157 -3.63 0.33 -13.77
C LEU A 157 -3.87 0.01 -12.30
N THR A 158 -3.90 -1.28 -11.96
CA THR A 158 -3.96 -1.73 -10.57
C THR A 158 -2.64 -2.38 -10.20
N PHE A 159 -1.98 -1.88 -9.17
CA PHE A 159 -0.74 -2.43 -8.65
C PHE A 159 -1.01 -3.16 -7.35
N ARG A 160 -0.65 -4.44 -7.29
CA ARG A 160 -0.71 -5.26 -6.08
C ARG A 160 0.69 -5.59 -5.63
N LEU A 161 1.08 -5.05 -4.47
CA LEU A 161 2.39 -5.31 -3.89
C LEU A 161 2.44 -6.75 -3.37
N PRO A 162 3.56 -7.45 -3.53
CA PRO A 162 3.70 -8.82 -3.03
C PRO A 162 3.70 -8.82 -1.50
N VAL A 163 3.23 -9.94 -0.93
CA VAL A 163 3.03 -10.10 0.52
C VAL A 163 4.31 -9.84 1.30
N GLN A 164 5.48 -10.19 0.76
CA GLN A 164 6.79 -9.97 1.39
C GLN A 164 7.10 -8.48 1.59
N ILE A 165 6.79 -7.66 0.58
CA ILE A 165 6.95 -6.20 0.68
C ILE A 165 5.93 -5.65 1.67
N GLN A 166 4.70 -6.16 1.67
CA GLN A 166 3.66 -5.75 2.60
C GLN A 166 4.02 -6.08 4.06
N GLU A 167 4.50 -7.29 4.32
CA GLU A 167 4.96 -7.74 5.65
C GLU A 167 6.15 -6.90 6.14
N CYS A 168 7.11 -6.61 5.26
CA CYS A 168 8.23 -5.73 5.59
C CYS A 168 7.75 -4.31 5.99
N LEU A 169 6.75 -3.77 5.30
CA LEU A 169 6.15 -2.49 5.63
C LEU A 169 5.43 -2.53 6.98
N ASP A 170 4.69 -3.59 7.27
CA ASP A 170 3.93 -3.77 8.53
C ASP A 170 4.85 -4.00 9.74
N GLU A 171 5.91 -4.80 9.59
CA GLU A 171 6.95 -5.02 10.61
C GLU A 171 7.67 -3.72 10.99
N LEU A 172 7.94 -2.86 10.02
CA LEU A 172 8.58 -1.57 10.28
C LEU A 172 7.64 -0.60 11.00
N GLU A 173 6.34 -0.68 10.76
CA GLU A 173 5.34 0.12 11.48
C GLU A 173 5.24 -0.27 12.95
N THR A 174 5.21 -1.57 13.26
CA THR A 174 5.21 -2.05 14.64
C THR A 174 6.47 -1.59 15.40
N ARG A 175 7.64 -1.64 14.77
CA ARG A 175 8.88 -1.11 15.36
C ARG A 175 8.85 0.40 15.60
N ARG A 176 8.17 1.17 14.75
CA ARG A 176 7.99 2.61 14.93
C ARG A 176 7.11 2.92 16.13
N THR A 177 5.93 2.32 16.21
CA THR A 177 5.01 2.55 17.33
C THR A 177 5.60 2.14 18.68
N GLU A 178 6.43 1.08 18.69
CA GLU A 178 7.22 0.68 19.87
C GLU A 178 8.32 1.68 20.24
N LYS A 179 9.08 2.23 19.27
CA LYS A 179 10.13 3.23 19.57
C LYS A 179 9.55 4.57 20.00
N THR A 180 8.46 5.03 19.38
CA THR A 180 7.79 6.27 19.76
C THR A 180 7.14 6.16 21.14
N SER A 181 6.56 5.01 21.49
CA SER A 181 6.00 4.77 22.83
C SER A 181 7.08 4.65 23.92
N ARG A 182 8.25 4.07 23.61
CA ARG A 182 9.40 4.08 24.54
C ARG A 182 9.99 5.47 24.73
N ALA A 183 10.04 6.30 23.70
CA ALA A 183 10.50 7.69 23.78
C ALA A 183 9.55 8.58 24.60
N SER A 184 8.23 8.36 24.51
CA SER A 184 7.25 9.08 25.33
C SER A 184 7.19 8.56 26.77
N ALA A 185 7.46 7.27 27.02
CA ALA A 185 7.58 6.70 28.36
C ALA A 185 8.86 7.15 29.10
N GLY A 186 9.96 7.44 28.38
CA GLY A 186 11.21 7.95 28.95
C GLY A 186 11.19 9.43 29.35
N ALA A 187 10.20 10.21 28.89
CA ALA A 187 10.08 11.64 29.18
C ALA A 187 9.25 11.97 30.43
N SER A 188 8.69 10.96 31.11
CA SER A 188 7.85 11.14 32.31
C SER A 188 8.52 10.55 33.55
N THR A 189 9.65 11.10 33.99
CA THR A 189 10.11 10.90 35.38
C THR A 189 10.83 12.13 35.90
N THR A 190 10.07 13.12 36.38
CA THR A 190 10.41 13.77 37.65
C THR A 190 9.13 14.04 38.45
N ARG A 191 9.14 13.51 39.69
CA ARG A 191 8.34 13.88 40.87
C ARG A 191 6.80 13.78 40.77
N ASN A 192 6.25 12.79 41.48
CA ASN A 192 5.74 13.06 42.83
C ASN A 192 5.59 11.79 43.67
N LYS A 193 6.17 11.85 44.89
CA LYS A 193 5.82 10.98 46.03
C LYS A 193 4.50 11.51 46.62
N PRO A 194 3.65 10.64 47.19
CA PRO A 194 3.77 10.47 48.63
C PRO A 194 3.74 9.01 49.10
N ASN A 195 4.22 8.91 50.33
CA ASN A 195 4.58 7.75 51.13
C ASN A 195 3.34 7.08 51.76
N SER A 196 3.25 5.75 51.72
CA SER A 196 2.48 4.98 52.71
C SER A 196 2.93 3.51 52.69
N LYS A 197 3.50 3.08 53.82
CA LYS A 197 3.85 1.70 54.20
C LYS A 197 2.59 0.82 54.21
N VAL A 198 2.65 -0.44 53.76
CA VAL A 198 2.29 -1.65 54.54
C VAL A 198 3.05 -2.87 53.98
N LYS A 199 3.46 -3.73 54.90
CA LYS A 199 4.31 -4.93 54.81
C LYS A 199 3.63 -6.18 54.20
N GLY A 200 4.47 -7.08 53.67
CA GLY A 200 4.29 -8.54 53.65
C GLY A 200 3.28 -9.08 52.63
N THR A 201 3.37 -10.27 52.06
CA THR A 201 4.23 -11.45 52.26
C THR A 201 3.98 -12.38 51.06
N THR A 202 5.02 -13.08 50.59
CA THR A 202 5.01 -14.44 49.99
C THR A 202 3.90 -14.87 49.01
N ALA A 203 4.34 -15.15 47.78
CA ALA A 203 3.99 -16.29 46.91
C ALA A 203 2.57 -16.89 47.00
N LYS A 204 1.80 -16.73 45.92
CA LYS A 204 0.98 -17.82 45.39
C LYS A 204 0.69 -17.60 43.91
N ALA A 205 1.05 -18.59 43.09
CA ALA A 205 0.59 -18.73 41.72
C ALA A 205 -0.94 -18.60 41.66
N LEU A 206 -1.46 -17.70 40.84
CA LEU A 206 -2.86 -17.70 40.44
C LEU A 206 -2.94 -17.27 38.97
N LEU A 207 -3.48 -18.19 38.18
CA LEU A 207 -3.79 -18.16 36.75
C LEU A 207 -4.45 -16.83 36.33
N PRO A 208 -4.08 -16.21 35.20
CA PRO A 208 -4.90 -15.15 34.66
C PRO A 208 -6.22 -15.76 34.14
N ALA A 209 -7.32 -15.18 34.60
CA ALA A 209 -8.68 -15.54 34.25
C ALA A 209 -8.87 -15.64 32.73
N ALA A 210 -9.58 -16.68 32.30
CA ALA A 210 -9.74 -17.13 30.92
C ALA A 210 -9.96 -15.98 29.91
N GLU A 211 -8.90 -15.63 29.19
CA GLU A 211 -8.94 -14.75 28.02
C GLU A 211 -9.88 -15.36 26.96
N LEU A 212 -10.66 -14.50 26.29
CA LEU A 212 -11.69 -14.92 25.35
C LEU A 212 -11.02 -15.44 24.05
N ASP A 213 -10.72 -16.74 24.00
CA ASP A 213 -10.11 -17.41 22.85
C ASP A 213 -10.98 -17.25 21.59
N GLY A 214 -10.40 -16.96 20.42
CA GLY A 214 -11.12 -16.70 19.18
C GLY A 214 -11.99 -17.88 18.74
N LYS A 215 -11.60 -19.11 19.13
CA LYS A 215 -12.42 -20.32 18.95
C LYS A 215 -13.70 -20.29 19.77
N THR A 216 -13.67 -19.75 20.99
CA THR A 216 -14.85 -19.58 21.86
C THR A 216 -15.81 -18.56 21.26
N VAL A 217 -15.30 -17.46 20.72
CA VAL A 217 -16.09 -16.44 20.00
C VAL A 217 -16.80 -17.06 18.80
N LYS A 218 -16.06 -17.85 18.00
CA LYS A 218 -16.61 -18.54 16.83
C LYS A 218 -17.68 -19.56 17.22
N ALA A 219 -17.43 -20.36 18.24
CA ALA A 219 -18.37 -21.35 18.73
C ALA A 219 -19.65 -20.71 19.28
N ALA A 220 -19.54 -19.65 20.08
CA ALA A 220 -20.69 -18.94 20.64
C ALA A 220 -21.52 -18.24 19.54
N ARG A 221 -20.86 -17.65 18.53
CA ARG A 221 -21.55 -17.09 17.37
C ARG A 221 -22.33 -18.16 16.62
N GLN A 222 -21.71 -19.32 16.36
CA GLN A 222 -22.36 -20.44 15.67
C GLN A 222 -23.52 -21.03 16.48
N ALA A 223 -23.38 -21.13 17.81
CA ALA A 223 -24.44 -21.59 18.69
C ALA A 223 -25.68 -20.67 18.67
N LYS A 224 -25.49 -19.37 18.44
CA LYS A 224 -26.58 -18.39 18.22
C LYS A 224 -27.11 -18.38 16.78
N GLY A 225 -26.56 -19.19 15.87
CA GLY A 225 -26.94 -19.20 14.46
C GLY A 225 -26.53 -17.93 13.69
N TRP A 226 -25.61 -17.14 14.24
CA TRP A 226 -25.22 -15.86 13.64
C TRP A 226 -24.11 -16.02 12.60
N THR A 227 -24.18 -15.26 11.52
CA THR A 227 -23.08 -15.10 10.57
C THR A 227 -22.04 -14.10 11.09
N GLN A 228 -20.82 -14.15 10.58
CA GLN A 228 -19.78 -13.17 10.94
C GLN A 228 -20.22 -11.72 10.65
N ALA A 229 -21.03 -11.53 9.61
CA ALA A 229 -21.59 -10.23 9.26
C ALA A 229 -22.62 -9.74 10.28
N GLN A 230 -23.51 -10.62 10.75
CA GLN A 230 -24.48 -10.27 11.79
C GLN A 230 -23.79 -9.86 13.09
N LEU A 231 -22.79 -10.63 13.54
CA LEU A 231 -22.01 -10.27 14.73
C LEU A 231 -21.33 -8.91 14.55
N ALA A 232 -20.71 -8.67 13.39
CA ALA A 232 -20.04 -7.42 13.06
C ALA A 232 -20.99 -6.21 13.11
N THR A 233 -22.20 -6.34 12.54
CA THR A 233 -23.23 -5.30 12.59
C THR A 233 -23.69 -5.03 14.02
N THR A 234 -23.87 -6.06 14.84
CA THR A 234 -24.32 -5.91 16.24
C THR A 234 -23.29 -5.19 17.12
N ILE A 235 -21.99 -5.40 16.87
CA ILE A 235 -20.91 -4.75 17.63
C ILE A 235 -20.38 -3.47 16.98
N GLY A 236 -20.92 -3.06 15.83
CA GLY A 236 -20.46 -1.86 15.10
C GLY A 236 -19.05 -1.98 14.52
N LYS A 237 -18.60 -3.20 14.17
CA LYS A 237 -17.27 -3.47 13.57
C LYS A 237 -17.41 -4.06 12.17
N SER A 238 -16.29 -4.25 11.47
CA SER A 238 -16.29 -4.88 10.15
C SER A 238 -16.29 -6.41 10.22
N VAL A 239 -16.82 -7.07 9.19
CA VAL A 239 -16.83 -8.55 9.08
C VAL A 239 -15.41 -9.12 9.11
N SER A 240 -14.47 -8.44 8.46
CA SER A 240 -13.04 -8.78 8.50
C SER A 240 -12.45 -8.64 9.90
N TRP A 241 -12.90 -7.67 10.69
CA TRP A 241 -12.49 -7.55 12.10
C TRP A 241 -12.93 -8.78 12.90
N VAL A 242 -14.17 -9.24 12.76
CA VAL A 242 -14.67 -10.46 13.41
C VAL A 242 -13.90 -11.70 12.97
N LYS A 243 -13.62 -11.83 11.66
CA LYS A 243 -12.82 -12.95 11.12
C LYS A 243 -11.40 -13.00 11.70
N LEU A 244 -10.77 -11.83 11.87
CA LEU A 244 -9.43 -11.74 12.46
C LEU A 244 -9.43 -12.07 13.96
N VAL A 245 -10.49 -11.71 14.69
CA VAL A 245 -10.69 -12.09 16.09
C VAL A 245 -10.95 -13.59 16.23
N GLU A 246 -11.80 -14.18 15.38
CA GLU A 246 -12.08 -15.63 15.40
C GLU A 246 -10.90 -16.52 14.99
N SER A 247 -9.90 -15.95 14.30
CA SER A 247 -8.69 -16.65 13.86
C SER A 247 -7.47 -16.34 14.73
N ASP A 248 -7.66 -15.65 15.86
CA ASP A 248 -6.62 -15.20 16.79
C ASP A 248 -5.53 -14.30 16.15
N ARG A 249 -5.74 -13.85 14.91
CA ARG A 249 -4.87 -12.93 14.19
C ARG A 249 -5.00 -11.49 14.67
N ARG A 250 -6.05 -11.18 15.43
CA ARG A 250 -6.28 -9.89 16.08
C ARG A 250 -6.85 -10.12 17.48
N ARG A 251 -6.20 -9.54 18.50
CA ARG A 251 -6.76 -9.48 19.85
C ARG A 251 -7.68 -8.28 19.96
N ALA A 252 -8.90 -8.52 20.45
CA ALA A 252 -9.83 -7.46 20.81
C ALA A 252 -9.34 -6.75 22.09
N VAL A 253 -9.50 -5.43 22.14
CA VAL A 253 -9.21 -4.61 23.34
C VAL A 253 -10.23 -4.96 24.44
N ASP A 254 -9.90 -4.74 25.71
CA ASP A 254 -10.72 -5.12 26.87
C ASP A 254 -12.20 -4.65 26.78
N GLU A 255 -12.43 -3.48 26.20
CA GLU A 255 -13.77 -2.94 25.93
C GLU A 255 -14.53 -3.77 24.89
N ASP A 256 -13.88 -4.10 23.76
CA ASP A 256 -14.44 -4.94 22.71
C ASP A 256 -14.63 -6.40 23.18
N GLN A 257 -13.76 -6.91 24.06
CA GLN A 257 -13.92 -8.23 24.67
C GLN A 257 -15.13 -8.28 25.61
N SER A 258 -15.33 -7.23 26.39
CA SER A 258 -16.50 -7.11 27.27
C SER A 258 -17.79 -7.03 26.45
N LEU A 259 -17.77 -6.29 25.34
CA LEU A 259 -18.88 -6.21 24.40
C LEU A 259 -19.16 -7.57 23.72
N LEU A 260 -18.12 -8.30 23.30
CA LEU A 260 -18.24 -9.64 22.75
C LEU A 260 -18.82 -10.63 23.77
N ARG A 261 -18.37 -10.59 25.03
CA ARG A 261 -18.93 -11.39 26.13
C ARG A 261 -20.41 -11.10 26.35
N GLN A 262 -20.79 -9.82 26.40
CA GLN A 262 -22.17 -9.39 26.57
C GLN A 262 -23.07 -9.81 25.39
N VAL A 263 -22.61 -9.58 24.16
CA VAL A 263 -23.37 -9.84 22.93
C VAL A 263 -23.49 -11.34 22.63
N LEU A 264 -22.44 -12.12 22.92
CA LEU A 264 -22.43 -13.57 22.70
C LEU A 264 -22.91 -14.37 23.91
N GLY A 265 -23.07 -13.75 25.09
CA GLY A 265 -23.51 -14.41 26.31
C GLY A 265 -22.46 -15.34 26.91
N ILE A 266 -21.18 -15.02 26.72
CA ILE A 266 -20.03 -15.78 27.24
C ILE A 266 -19.63 -15.12 28.56
N GLN A 267 -19.68 -15.85 29.69
CA GLN A 267 -19.20 -15.38 30.99
C GLN A 267 -17.68 -15.42 31.06
#